data_AF-A0A1R0H4C1-F1
#
_entry.id   AF-A0A1R0H4C1-F1
#
_cell.length_a   1.000
_cell.length_b   1.000
_cell.length_c   1.000
_cell.angle_alpha   90.00
_cell.angle_beta   90.00
_cell.angle_gamma   90.00
#
_symmetry.space_group_name_H-M   'P 1'
#
loop_
_entity.id
_entity.type
_entity.pdbx_description
1 polymer ?
#
loop_
_entity_poly.entity_id
_entity_poly.type
_entity_poly.pdbx_seq_one_letter_code
_entity_poly.pdbx_strand_id
1 'polypeptide(L)'
;MTRDKHDFKKVVPFAFLIFTIAEFIPVLAYFFPSSLPRNVLTYSQKRKLIEKRDSIRIQIHTHINNSAKTNKGSDNAPLISQRDFINSTNARLVSKKYASSFDLSKTADFKTAKLMCKFFGLSSIGTFSMLKSRLAAHATFLRTDDSLLFKDLDSTVAGLSTVQLIEACDSRGIPTTNFSFPHLKNSLVGWVQFSNSFSTIEPGFYLWSRIFLLSKIPTTN
;
A
#
# COMPACT_ATOMS: atom_id res chain seq x y z
N MET A 1 40.69 17.58 -32.38
CA MET A 1 39.75 17.83 -31.26
C MET A 1 40.58 18.16 -30.02
N THR A 2 41.04 19.40 -29.91
CA THR A 2 41.90 19.87 -28.82
C THR A 2 41.04 20.12 -27.58
N ARG A 3 41.18 19.27 -26.56
CA ARG A 3 40.53 19.46 -25.25
C ARG A 3 41.05 20.76 -24.63
N ASP A 4 40.11 21.65 -24.32
CA ASP A 4 40.41 22.99 -23.84
C ASP A 4 40.88 22.95 -22.37
N LYS A 5 42.08 23.49 -22.09
CA LYS A 5 42.69 23.46 -20.75
C LYS A 5 41.84 24.20 -19.71
N HIS A 6 40.95 25.08 -20.19
CA HIS A 6 40.01 25.84 -19.38
C HIS A 6 38.98 24.94 -18.64
N ASP A 7 38.54 23.83 -19.25
CA ASP A 7 37.57 22.93 -18.60
C ASP A 7 38.18 22.10 -17.48
N PHE A 8 39.49 21.82 -17.55
CA PHE A 8 40.21 21.11 -16.47
C PHE A 8 40.26 21.93 -15.17
N LYS A 9 40.25 23.27 -15.27
CA LYS A 9 40.24 24.15 -14.08
C LYS A 9 38.89 24.12 -13.34
N LYS A 10 37.80 23.74 -14.01
CA LYS A 10 36.47 23.56 -13.39
C LYS A 10 36.33 22.21 -12.67
N VAL A 11 37.21 21.26 -12.95
CA VAL A 11 37.20 19.94 -12.30
C VAL A 11 37.54 20.06 -10.82
N VAL A 12 38.47 20.94 -10.45
CA VAL A 12 38.88 21.13 -9.04
C VAL A 12 37.72 21.59 -8.14
N PRO A 13 36.98 22.68 -8.45
CA PRO A 13 35.83 23.08 -7.64
C PRO A 13 34.68 22.06 -7.68
N PHE A 14 34.49 21.33 -8.79
CA PHE A 14 33.48 20.28 -8.88
C PHE A 14 33.84 19.04 -8.04
N ALA A 15 35.10 18.63 -8.04
CA ALA A 15 35.60 17.54 -7.21
C ALA A 15 35.52 17.91 -5.72
N PHE A 16 35.83 19.16 -5.36
CA PHE A 16 35.65 19.67 -4.01
C PHE A 16 34.18 19.67 -3.58
N LEU A 17 33.26 20.07 -4.47
CA LEU A 17 31.82 20.01 -4.23
C LEU A 17 31.34 18.57 -3.99
N ILE A 18 31.73 17.62 -4.84
CA ILE A 18 31.38 16.19 -4.67
C ILE A 18 31.94 15.64 -3.35
N PHE A 19 33.20 15.92 -3.05
CA PHE A 19 33.85 15.48 -1.81
C PHE A 19 33.12 16.02 -0.58
N THR A 20 32.79 17.32 -0.58
CA THR A 20 32.07 17.96 0.51
C THR A 20 30.65 17.39 0.68
N ILE A 21 29.92 17.16 -0.41
CA ILE A 21 28.58 16.56 -0.36
C ILE A 21 28.67 15.12 0.15
N ALA A 22 29.64 14.34 -0.32
CA ALA A 22 29.83 12.94 0.09
C ALA A 22 30.10 12.83 1.60
N GLU A 23 30.93 13.71 2.14
CA GLU A 23 31.21 13.78 3.59
C GLU A 23 30.01 14.25 4.41
N PHE A 24 29.10 15.02 3.79
CA PHE A 24 27.86 15.46 4.44
C PHE A 24 26.76 14.39 4.47
N ILE A 25 26.83 13.35 3.61
CA ILE A 25 25.83 12.27 3.55
C ILE A 25 25.68 11.54 4.89
N PRO A 26 26.75 11.10 5.60
CA PRO A 26 26.64 10.48 6.92
C PRO A 26 25.94 11.35 7.97
N VAL A 27 26.22 12.66 7.97
CA VAL A 27 25.59 13.62 8.88
C VAL A 27 24.10 13.77 8.57
N LEU A 28 23.76 13.94 7.29
CA LEU A 28 22.38 14.04 6.83
C LEU A 28 21.59 12.76 7.11
N ALA A 29 22.23 11.58 6.97
CA ALA A 29 21.65 10.28 7.29
C ALA A 29 21.29 10.13 8.78
N TYR A 30 22.13 10.68 9.66
CA TYR A 30 21.92 10.66 11.10
C TYR A 30 20.77 11.58 11.53
N PHE A 31 20.74 12.81 11.01
CA PHE A 31 19.71 13.81 11.38
C PHE A 31 18.37 13.61 10.65
N PHE A 32 18.40 13.13 9.40
CA PHE A 32 17.20 12.97 8.56
C PHE A 32 17.09 11.54 8.01
N PRO A 33 16.92 10.52 8.87
CA PRO A 33 16.82 9.12 8.43
C PRO A 33 15.62 8.85 7.51
N SER A 34 14.62 9.73 7.49
CA SER A 34 13.44 9.65 6.63
C SER A 34 13.57 10.33 5.26
N SER A 35 14.65 11.09 4.98
CA SER A 35 14.88 11.73 3.68
C SER A 35 15.77 10.94 2.73
N LEU A 36 16.34 9.82 3.20
CA LEU A 36 17.18 8.94 2.38
C LEU A 36 16.34 7.98 1.54
N PRO A 37 16.82 7.61 0.33
CA PRO A 37 16.23 6.55 -0.47
C PRO A 37 16.12 5.25 0.34
N ARG A 38 14.99 4.55 0.20
CA ARG A 38 14.55 3.41 1.02
C ARG A 38 15.44 2.15 0.95
N ASN A 39 16.57 2.23 0.25
CA ASN A 39 17.34 1.09 -0.25
C ASN A 39 18.35 0.54 0.77
N VAL A 40 18.62 1.27 1.86
CA VAL A 40 19.59 0.89 2.91
C VAL A 40 18.88 0.89 4.26
N LEU A 41 17.99 -0.07 4.49
CA LEU A 41 17.30 -0.23 5.77
C LEU A 41 17.90 -1.37 6.57
N THR A 42 18.34 -1.07 7.80
CA THR A 42 18.77 -2.07 8.79
C THR A 42 17.60 -2.99 9.16
N TYR A 43 17.88 -4.21 9.63
CA TYR A 43 16.86 -5.15 10.10
C TYR A 43 15.91 -4.54 11.16
N SER A 44 16.45 -3.77 12.12
CA SER A 44 15.67 -3.07 13.14
C SER A 44 14.70 -2.03 12.54
N GLN A 45 15.13 -1.29 11.51
CA GLN A 45 14.30 -0.31 10.81
C GLN A 45 13.21 -0.99 9.98
N LYS A 46 13.54 -2.11 9.30
CA LYS A 46 12.55 -2.93 8.58
C LYS A 46 11.45 -3.44 9.51
N ARG A 47 11.80 -3.96 10.70
CA ARG A 47 10.81 -4.38 11.70
C ARG A 47 9.88 -3.24 12.13
N LYS A 48 10.44 -2.08 12.48
CA LYS A 48 9.65 -0.89 12.85
C LYS A 48 8.70 -0.44 11.74
N LEU A 49 9.09 -0.55 10.47
CA LEU A 49 8.21 -0.23 9.34
C LEU A 49 7.05 -1.22 9.22
N ILE A 50 7.32 -2.51 9.41
CA ILE A 50 6.29 -3.56 9.41
C ILE A 50 5.31 -3.34 10.57
N GLU A 51 5.81 -3.17 11.79
CA GLU A 51 5.01 -2.90 12.99
C GLU A 51 4.14 -1.64 12.82
N LYS A 52 4.73 -0.58 12.26
CA LYS A 52 3.99 0.65 11.96
C LYS A 52 2.88 0.39 10.96
N ARG A 53 3.14 -0.36 9.89
CA ARG A 53 2.12 -0.70 8.87
C ARG A 53 1.01 -1.59 9.46
N ASP A 54 1.36 -2.51 10.35
CA ASP A 54 0.40 -3.37 11.05
C ASP A 54 -0.44 -2.56 12.05
N SER A 55 0.16 -1.62 12.78
CA SER A 55 -0.58 -0.71 13.68
C SER A 55 -1.57 0.18 12.93
N ILE A 56 -1.20 0.65 11.72
CA ILE A 56 -2.08 1.42 10.84
C ILE A 56 -3.24 0.53 10.38
N ARG A 57 -2.96 -0.72 9.99
CA ARG A 57 -3.98 -1.69 9.58
C ARG A 57 -5.00 -1.93 10.68
N ILE A 58 -4.54 -2.19 11.92
CA ILE A 58 -5.41 -2.44 13.08
C ILE A 58 -6.32 -1.23 13.32
N GLN A 59 -5.77 -0.02 13.32
CA GLN A 59 -6.58 1.19 13.48
C GLN A 59 -7.67 1.29 12.41
N ILE A 60 -7.32 1.07 11.14
CA ILE A 60 -8.30 1.11 10.04
C ILE A 60 -9.39 0.04 10.24
N HIS A 61 -9.02 -1.18 10.60
CA HIS A 61 -9.95 -2.29 10.86
C HIS A 61 -10.96 -1.94 11.96
N THR A 62 -10.47 -1.43 13.09
CA THR A 62 -11.32 -0.98 14.20
C THR A 62 -12.27 0.14 13.77
N HIS A 63 -11.76 1.13 13.03
CA HIS A 63 -12.59 2.25 12.56
C HIS A 63 -13.71 1.80 11.62
N ILE A 64 -13.44 0.88 10.69
CA ILE A 64 -14.46 0.37 9.75
C ILE A 64 -15.51 -0.46 10.51
N ASN A 65 -15.09 -1.33 11.43
CA ASN A 65 -16.04 -2.13 12.20
C ASN A 65 -16.92 -1.27 13.11
N ASN A 66 -16.37 -0.23 13.73
CA ASN A 66 -17.16 0.73 14.50
C ASN A 66 -18.12 1.52 13.59
N SER A 67 -17.67 1.90 12.40
CA SER A 67 -18.53 2.55 11.38
C SER A 67 -19.66 1.61 10.92
N ALA A 68 -19.38 0.32 10.77
CA ALA A 68 -20.39 -0.68 10.40
C ALA A 68 -21.45 -0.87 11.50
N LYS A 69 -21.03 -0.88 12.77
CA LYS A 69 -21.94 -0.96 13.94
C LYS A 69 -22.85 0.26 14.06
N THR A 70 -22.26 1.45 14.00
CA THR A 70 -22.99 2.73 14.07
C THR A 70 -24.00 2.88 12.93
N ASN A 71 -23.60 2.58 11.69
CA ASN A 71 -24.50 2.61 10.53
C ASN A 71 -25.68 1.61 10.63
N LYS A 72 -25.54 0.52 11.38
CA LYS A 72 -26.59 -0.49 11.59
C LYS A 72 -27.44 -0.24 12.84
N GLY A 73 -27.07 0.72 13.69
CA GLY A 73 -27.77 1.00 14.95
C GLY A 73 -27.82 -0.19 15.91
N SER A 74 -26.85 -1.11 15.83
CA SER A 74 -26.84 -2.33 16.64
C SER A 74 -25.43 -2.68 17.10
N ASP A 75 -25.21 -2.68 18.42
CA ASP A 75 -23.94 -3.07 19.03
C ASP A 75 -23.60 -4.55 18.80
N ASN A 76 -24.62 -5.38 18.52
CA ASN A 76 -24.53 -6.81 18.20
C ASN A 76 -24.34 -7.09 16.70
N ALA A 77 -24.11 -6.07 15.87
CA ALA A 77 -23.83 -6.30 14.45
C ALA A 77 -22.54 -7.15 14.31
N PRO A 78 -22.57 -8.23 13.50
CA PRO A 78 -21.40 -9.09 13.32
C PRO A 78 -20.25 -8.28 12.72
N LEU A 79 -19.07 -8.42 13.32
CA LEU A 79 -17.84 -7.75 12.89
C LEU A 79 -17.40 -8.31 11.54
N ILE A 80 -16.91 -7.42 10.68
CA ILE A 80 -16.28 -7.80 9.43
C ILE A 80 -14.90 -8.39 9.77
N SER A 81 -14.71 -9.65 9.36
CA SER A 81 -13.53 -10.45 9.64
C SER A 81 -12.73 -10.72 8.36
N GLN A 82 -11.52 -11.24 8.52
CA GLN A 82 -10.71 -11.69 7.38
C GLN A 82 -11.42 -12.81 6.59
N ARG A 83 -12.14 -13.70 7.29
CA ARG A 83 -12.80 -14.88 6.70
C ARG A 83 -13.86 -14.50 5.67
N ASP A 84 -14.46 -13.34 5.85
CA ASP A 84 -15.45 -12.81 4.92
C ASP A 84 -14.86 -12.47 3.55
N PHE A 85 -13.55 -12.26 3.47
CA PHE A 85 -12.86 -11.91 2.23
C PHE A 85 -12.06 -13.07 1.63
N ILE A 86 -12.01 -14.24 2.28
CA ILE A 86 -11.32 -15.42 1.73
C ILE A 86 -12.06 -15.95 0.50
N ASN A 87 -13.40 -15.91 0.53
CA ASN A 87 -14.25 -16.38 -0.56
C ASN A 87 -14.92 -15.18 -1.24
N SER A 88 -14.88 -15.14 -2.59
CA SER A 88 -15.46 -14.05 -3.37
C SER A 88 -16.99 -13.92 -3.17
N THR A 89 -17.70 -15.01 -2.90
CA THR A 89 -19.14 -15.00 -2.59
C THR A 89 -19.42 -14.29 -1.27
N ASN A 90 -18.69 -14.64 -0.21
CA ASN A 90 -18.84 -14.00 1.10
C ASN A 90 -18.47 -12.51 1.04
N ALA A 91 -17.40 -12.19 0.32
CA ALA A 91 -16.97 -10.83 0.09
C ALA A 91 -18.06 -10.03 -0.64
N ARG A 92 -18.74 -10.62 -1.62
CA ARG A 92 -19.89 -9.99 -2.30
C ARG A 92 -21.04 -9.73 -1.33
N LEU A 93 -21.37 -10.68 -0.45
CA LEU A 93 -22.42 -10.51 0.55
C LEU A 93 -22.08 -9.37 1.52
N VAL A 94 -20.84 -9.31 2.00
CA VAL A 94 -20.35 -8.23 2.87
C VAL A 94 -20.38 -6.88 2.14
N SER A 95 -19.96 -6.83 0.87
CA SER A 95 -20.01 -5.60 0.06
C SER A 95 -21.41 -5.01 -0.01
N LYS A 96 -22.43 -5.86 -0.20
CA LYS A 96 -23.84 -5.44 -0.26
C LYS A 96 -24.37 -5.06 1.12
N LYS A 97 -24.06 -5.87 2.14
CA LYS A 97 -24.57 -5.68 3.52
C LYS A 97 -24.05 -4.41 4.18
N TYR A 98 -22.82 -3.99 3.85
CA TYR A 98 -22.13 -2.84 4.44
C TYR A 98 -21.70 -1.80 3.39
N ALA A 99 -22.45 -1.68 2.29
CA ALA A 99 -22.11 -0.79 1.17
C ALA A 99 -21.81 0.65 1.61
N SER A 100 -22.56 1.20 2.57
CA SER A 100 -22.33 2.56 3.11
C SER A 100 -21.00 2.70 3.86
N SER A 101 -20.56 1.64 4.54
CA SER A 101 -19.26 1.62 5.22
C SER A 101 -18.11 1.49 4.23
N PHE A 102 -18.41 1.00 3.01
CA PHE A 102 -17.47 0.83 1.92
C PHE A 102 -17.52 1.92 0.84
N ASP A 103 -18.20 3.03 1.11
CA ASP A 103 -18.24 4.18 0.24
C ASP A 103 -17.17 5.21 0.66
N LEU A 104 -16.25 5.54 -0.25
CA LEU A 104 -15.19 6.53 0.01
C LEU A 104 -15.77 7.91 0.31
N SER A 105 -16.87 8.28 -0.36
CA SER A 105 -17.50 9.58 -0.18
C SER A 105 -18.08 9.72 1.23
N LYS A 106 -18.62 8.62 1.77
CA LYS A 106 -19.20 8.47 3.11
C LYS A 106 -18.20 7.99 4.16
N THR A 107 -16.91 7.90 3.83
CA THR A 107 -15.87 7.58 4.82
C THR A 107 -15.98 8.57 5.97
N ALA A 108 -16.18 8.06 7.18
CA ALA A 108 -16.65 8.88 8.30
C ALA A 108 -15.60 9.84 8.88
N ASP A 109 -14.30 9.58 8.68
CA ASP A 109 -13.24 10.32 9.38
C ASP A 109 -12.01 10.63 8.50
N PHE A 110 -11.53 11.88 8.60
CA PHE A 110 -10.25 12.35 8.06
C PHE A 110 -9.08 11.48 8.52
N LYS A 111 -9.07 11.05 9.79
CA LYS A 111 -8.01 10.19 10.34
C LYS A 111 -7.94 8.86 9.60
N THR A 112 -9.07 8.22 9.33
CA THR A 112 -9.13 6.97 8.58
C THR A 112 -8.62 7.14 7.16
N ALA A 113 -9.04 8.18 6.43
CA ALA A 113 -8.53 8.43 5.08
C ALA A 113 -7.01 8.71 5.07
N LYS A 114 -6.50 9.42 6.08
CA LYS A 114 -5.05 9.66 6.25
C LYS A 114 -4.28 8.38 6.50
N LEU A 115 -4.79 7.51 7.37
CA LEU A 115 -4.21 6.19 7.66
C LEU A 115 -4.21 5.29 6.42
N MET A 116 -5.32 5.27 5.67
CA MET A 116 -5.44 4.55 4.40
C MET A 116 -4.38 5.02 3.39
N CYS A 117 -4.23 6.34 3.21
CA CYS A 117 -3.19 6.88 2.33
C CYS A 117 -1.80 6.41 2.74
N LYS A 118 -1.48 6.48 4.05
CA LYS A 118 -0.20 5.97 4.56
C LYS A 118 -0.02 4.47 4.34
N PHE A 119 -1.08 3.68 4.47
CA PHE A 119 -1.04 2.23 4.27
C PHE A 119 -0.64 1.87 2.84
N PHE A 120 -1.21 2.56 1.84
CA PHE A 120 -0.92 2.35 0.42
C PHE A 120 0.29 3.15 -0.10
N GLY A 121 1.07 3.79 0.78
CA GLY A 121 2.23 4.59 0.37
C GLY A 121 1.90 5.90 -0.33
N LEU A 122 0.64 6.36 -0.28
CA LEU A 122 0.19 7.62 -0.86
C LEU A 122 0.50 8.81 0.06
N SER A 123 0.56 10.01 -0.53
CA SER A 123 0.70 11.25 0.24
C SER A 123 -0.47 11.45 1.20
N SER A 124 -0.15 11.53 2.49
CA SER A 124 -1.11 11.71 3.59
C SER A 124 -1.27 13.18 4.03
N ILE A 125 -0.78 14.12 3.21
CA ILE A 125 -0.82 15.57 3.44
C ILE A 125 -1.90 16.20 2.57
N GLY A 126 -2.69 17.12 3.13
CA GLY A 126 -3.73 17.87 2.42
C GLY A 126 -5.08 17.82 3.11
N THR A 127 -6.09 18.36 2.43
CA THR A 127 -7.48 18.40 2.93
C THR A 127 -8.15 17.03 2.83
N PHE A 128 -9.29 16.84 3.51
CA PHE A 128 -10.01 15.58 3.49
C PHE A 128 -10.43 15.15 2.08
N SER A 129 -10.91 16.09 1.26
CA SER A 129 -11.30 15.82 -0.13
C SER A 129 -10.12 15.33 -0.97
N MET A 130 -8.92 15.92 -0.79
CA MET A 130 -7.71 15.49 -1.49
C MET A 130 -7.33 14.05 -1.14
N LEU A 131 -7.42 13.67 0.14
CA LEU A 131 -7.14 12.30 0.57
C LEU A 131 -8.13 11.31 -0.07
N LYS A 132 -9.43 11.64 -0.07
CA LYS A 132 -10.46 10.80 -0.70
C LYS A 132 -10.23 10.66 -2.21
N SER A 133 -9.94 11.77 -2.89
CA SER A 133 -9.65 11.78 -4.32
C SER A 133 -8.44 10.90 -4.67
N ARG A 134 -7.36 10.96 -3.88
CA ARG A 134 -6.18 10.09 -4.07
C ARG A 134 -6.51 8.62 -3.87
N LEU A 135 -7.27 8.27 -2.84
CA LEU A 135 -7.68 6.89 -2.61
C LEU A 135 -8.56 6.37 -3.75
N ALA A 136 -9.50 7.19 -4.23
CA ALA A 136 -10.35 6.83 -5.37
C ALA A 136 -9.53 6.62 -6.65
N ALA A 137 -8.61 7.55 -6.94
CA ALA A 137 -7.69 7.43 -8.08
C ALA A 137 -6.82 6.18 -7.98
N HIS A 138 -6.28 5.89 -6.79
CA HIS A 138 -5.47 4.69 -6.55
C HIS A 138 -6.26 3.40 -6.76
N ALA A 139 -7.50 3.34 -6.24
CA ALA A 139 -8.37 2.19 -6.44
C ALA A 139 -8.72 1.97 -7.91
N THR A 140 -8.97 3.04 -8.68
CA THR A 140 -9.19 2.96 -10.13
C THR A 140 -7.94 2.48 -10.86
N PHE A 141 -6.77 3.03 -10.52
CA PHE A 141 -5.48 2.58 -11.06
C PHE A 141 -5.28 1.08 -10.84
N LEU A 142 -5.44 0.61 -9.60
CA LEU A 142 -5.28 -0.81 -9.26
C LEU A 142 -6.28 -1.71 -10.00
N ARG A 143 -7.54 -1.27 -10.15
CA ARG A 143 -8.55 -2.02 -10.90
C ARG A 143 -8.19 -2.15 -12.38
N THR A 144 -7.75 -1.06 -13.00
CA THR A 144 -7.30 -1.09 -14.39
C THR A 144 -6.10 -2.01 -14.56
N ASP A 145 -5.11 -1.88 -13.66
CA ASP A 145 -3.90 -2.70 -13.68
C ASP A 145 -4.22 -4.20 -13.48
N ASP A 146 -5.09 -4.55 -12.51
CA ASP A 146 -5.55 -5.93 -12.30
C ASP A 146 -6.32 -6.49 -13.50
N SER A 147 -7.15 -5.67 -14.15
CA SER A 147 -7.88 -6.09 -15.35
C SER A 147 -6.93 -6.39 -16.51
N LEU A 148 -5.83 -5.64 -16.64
CA LEU A 148 -4.79 -5.92 -17.63
C LEU A 148 -4.02 -7.19 -17.28
N LEU A 149 -3.61 -7.35 -16.02
CA LEU A 149 -2.93 -8.56 -15.54
C LEU A 149 -3.79 -9.81 -15.72
N PHE A 150 -5.11 -9.71 -15.54
CA PHE A 150 -6.01 -10.87 -15.60
C PHE A 150 -6.09 -11.53 -16.99
N LYS A 151 -5.86 -10.78 -18.08
CA LYS A 151 -6.01 -11.29 -19.45
C LYS A 151 -5.14 -12.52 -19.74
N ASP A 152 -3.88 -12.47 -19.30
CA ASP A 152 -2.89 -13.53 -19.47
C ASP A 152 -2.18 -13.77 -18.14
N LEU A 153 -2.95 -14.02 -17.08
CA LEU A 153 -2.51 -13.92 -15.69
C LEU A 153 -1.22 -14.70 -15.38
N ASP A 154 -1.20 -15.99 -15.66
CA ASP A 154 -0.06 -16.84 -15.29
C ASP A 154 1.20 -16.48 -16.08
N SER A 155 1.06 -16.19 -17.38
CA SER A 155 2.17 -15.78 -18.24
C SER A 155 2.72 -14.41 -17.86
N THR A 156 1.82 -13.45 -17.63
CA THR A 156 2.18 -12.06 -17.29
C THR A 156 2.90 -12.00 -15.94
N VAL A 157 2.36 -12.68 -14.92
CA VAL A 157 3.00 -12.72 -13.59
C VAL A 157 4.29 -13.52 -13.62
N ALA A 158 4.39 -14.57 -14.45
CA ALA A 158 5.63 -15.33 -14.62
C ALA A 158 6.77 -14.45 -15.17
N GLY A 159 6.46 -13.56 -16.11
CA GLY A 159 7.41 -12.65 -16.77
C GLY A 159 7.83 -11.41 -15.96
N LEU A 160 7.23 -11.15 -14.79
CA LEU A 160 7.60 -10.00 -13.96
C LEU A 160 9.01 -10.17 -13.37
N SER A 161 9.83 -9.11 -13.50
CA SER A 161 11.09 -9.00 -12.76
C SER A 161 10.84 -8.90 -11.25
N THR A 162 11.88 -9.13 -10.44
CA THR A 162 11.79 -8.99 -8.97
C THR A 162 11.31 -7.62 -8.52
N VAL A 163 11.78 -6.56 -9.18
CA VAL A 163 11.39 -5.18 -8.86
C VAL A 163 9.92 -4.95 -9.19
N GLN A 164 9.48 -5.35 -10.39
CA GLN A 164 8.09 -5.20 -10.82
C GLN A 164 7.13 -5.99 -9.94
N LEU A 165 7.50 -7.22 -9.54
CA LEU A 165 6.66 -8.01 -8.65
C LEU A 165 6.52 -7.34 -7.28
N ILE A 166 7.62 -6.85 -6.70
CA ILE A 166 7.60 -6.14 -5.42
C ILE A 166 6.73 -4.88 -5.52
N GLU A 167 6.87 -4.09 -6.58
CA GLU A 167 6.07 -2.88 -6.79
C GLU A 167 4.59 -3.18 -7.01
N ALA A 168 4.27 -4.21 -7.81
CA ALA A 168 2.90 -4.68 -8.01
C ALA A 168 2.28 -5.16 -6.70
N CYS A 169 3.04 -5.89 -5.88
CA CYS A 169 2.63 -6.32 -4.55
C CYS A 169 2.43 -5.13 -3.59
N ASP A 170 3.41 -4.23 -3.48
CA ASP A 170 3.39 -3.10 -2.55
C ASP A 170 2.26 -2.11 -2.86
N SER A 171 2.04 -1.79 -4.15
CA SER A 171 0.93 -0.91 -4.58
C SER A 171 -0.45 -1.45 -4.20
N ARG A 172 -0.59 -2.78 -4.21
CA ARG A 172 -1.77 -3.54 -3.74
C ARG A 172 -1.73 -3.80 -2.24
N GLY A 173 -0.77 -3.26 -1.49
CA GLY A 173 -0.63 -3.46 -0.06
C GLY A 173 -0.17 -4.87 0.36
N ILE A 174 0.17 -5.76 -0.57
CA ILE A 174 0.71 -7.09 -0.29
C ILE A 174 2.05 -6.94 0.46
N PRO A 175 2.26 -7.57 1.63
CA PRO A 175 3.54 -7.54 2.30
C PRO A 175 4.60 -8.22 1.42
N THR A 176 5.66 -7.49 1.10
CA THR A 176 6.79 -8.00 0.32
C THR A 176 7.95 -8.47 1.19
N THR A 177 8.02 -7.98 2.44
CA THR A 177 9.08 -8.31 3.38
C THR A 177 8.92 -9.73 3.96
N ASN A 178 10.00 -10.51 3.98
CA ASN A 178 10.06 -11.87 4.54
C ASN A 178 9.25 -12.92 3.77
N PHE A 179 8.93 -12.67 2.50
CA PHE A 179 8.26 -13.63 1.62
C PHE A 179 9.18 -14.05 0.47
N SER A 180 9.09 -15.32 0.08
CA SER A 180 9.81 -15.83 -1.09
C SER A 180 9.17 -15.31 -2.38
N PHE A 181 9.96 -15.22 -3.45
CA PHE A 181 9.47 -14.78 -4.75
C PHE A 181 8.28 -15.60 -5.28
N PRO A 182 8.28 -16.96 -5.18
CA PRO A 182 7.10 -17.75 -5.54
C PRO A 182 5.86 -17.43 -4.70
N HIS A 183 6.03 -17.14 -3.40
CA HIS A 183 4.92 -16.76 -2.54
C HIS A 183 4.31 -15.42 -2.95
N LEU A 184 5.14 -14.44 -3.33
CA LEU A 184 4.67 -13.15 -3.84
C LEU A 184 3.92 -13.30 -5.16
N LYS A 185 4.42 -14.14 -6.09
CA LYS A 185 3.70 -14.48 -7.32
C LYS A 185 2.32 -15.05 -7.03
N ASN A 186 2.24 -16.07 -6.18
CA ASN A 186 0.96 -16.69 -5.81
C ASN A 186 0.02 -15.70 -5.11
N SER A 187 0.55 -14.83 -4.26
CA SER A 187 -0.22 -13.78 -3.59
C SER A 187 -0.79 -12.76 -4.57
N LEU A 188 -0.01 -12.38 -5.59
CA LEU A 188 -0.45 -11.47 -6.64
C LEU A 188 -1.52 -12.13 -7.53
N VAL A 189 -1.28 -13.36 -7.98
CA VAL A 189 -2.25 -14.15 -8.77
C VAL A 189 -3.58 -14.27 -8.03
N GLY A 190 -3.54 -14.72 -6.77
CA GLY A 190 -4.75 -14.89 -5.95
C GLY A 190 -5.47 -13.56 -5.73
N TRP A 191 -4.73 -12.45 -5.55
CA TRP A 191 -5.33 -11.13 -5.46
C TRP A 191 -6.00 -10.69 -6.77
N VAL A 192 -5.33 -10.84 -7.91
CA VAL A 192 -5.88 -10.44 -9.21
C VAL A 192 -7.14 -11.23 -9.53
N GLN A 193 -7.16 -12.54 -9.27
CA GLN A 193 -8.37 -13.38 -9.41
C GLN A 193 -9.51 -12.92 -8.48
N PHE A 194 -9.19 -12.68 -7.20
CA PHE A 194 -10.15 -12.17 -6.23
C PHE A 194 -10.72 -10.81 -6.68
N SER A 195 -9.86 -9.87 -7.05
CA SER A 195 -10.23 -8.51 -7.41
C SER A 195 -11.08 -8.44 -8.68
N ASN A 196 -10.76 -9.23 -9.71
CA ASN A 196 -11.48 -9.27 -10.97
C ASN A 196 -12.88 -9.86 -10.82
N SER A 197 -13.11 -10.67 -9.78
CA SER A 197 -14.46 -11.13 -9.40
C SER A 197 -15.40 -9.97 -9.03
N PHE A 198 -14.88 -8.76 -8.82
CA PHE A 198 -15.59 -7.57 -8.31
C PHE A 198 -15.54 -6.36 -9.23
N SER A 199 -15.62 -6.57 -10.55
CA SER A 199 -15.51 -5.54 -11.59
C SER A 199 -16.41 -4.31 -11.38
N THR A 200 -17.57 -4.45 -10.75
CA THR A 200 -18.56 -3.37 -10.54
C THR A 200 -18.58 -2.76 -9.14
N ILE A 201 -17.65 -3.11 -8.25
CA ILE A 201 -17.75 -2.68 -6.85
C ILE A 201 -17.12 -1.30 -6.61
N GLU A 202 -17.71 -0.55 -5.67
CA GLU A 202 -17.18 0.68 -5.09
C GLU A 202 -15.64 0.64 -4.87
N PRO A 203 -14.90 1.70 -5.26
CA PRO A 203 -13.45 1.82 -5.04
C PRO A 203 -13.01 1.54 -3.61
N GLY A 204 -13.86 1.89 -2.63
CA GLY A 204 -13.56 1.68 -1.22
C GLY A 204 -13.50 0.22 -0.86
N PHE A 205 -14.49 -0.57 -1.24
CA PHE A 205 -14.52 -2.00 -0.95
C PHE A 205 -13.27 -2.70 -1.46
N TYR A 206 -12.81 -2.33 -2.66
CA TYR A 206 -11.59 -2.85 -3.24
C TYR A 206 -10.38 -2.61 -2.30
N LEU A 207 -10.17 -1.37 -1.86
CA LEU A 207 -9.07 -1.03 -0.94
C LEU A 207 -9.24 -1.68 0.45
N TRP A 208 -10.47 -1.70 0.97
CA TRP A 208 -10.75 -2.23 2.29
C TRP A 208 -10.60 -3.74 2.36
N SER A 209 -11.10 -4.48 1.37
CA SER A 209 -10.95 -5.94 1.31
C SER A 209 -9.49 -6.37 1.48
N ARG A 210 -8.55 -5.62 0.89
CA ARG A 210 -7.12 -5.86 1.04
C ARG A 210 -6.63 -5.71 2.48
N ILE A 211 -7.08 -4.65 3.15
CA ILE A 211 -6.69 -4.35 4.54
C ILE A 211 -7.18 -5.46 5.46
N PHE A 212 -8.40 -5.98 5.24
CA PHE A 212 -8.94 -7.11 5.99
C PHE A 212 -8.21 -8.43 5.69
N LEU A 213 -7.91 -8.73 4.43
CA LEU A 213 -7.18 -9.93 4.02
C LEU A 213 -5.77 -10.04 4.64
N LEU A 214 -5.20 -8.90 5.00
CA LEU A 214 -3.88 -8.80 5.63
C LEU A 214 -3.91 -8.78 7.16
N SER A 215 -5.09 -8.87 7.76
CA SER A 215 -5.18 -9.04 9.21
C SER A 215 -4.52 -10.36 9.56
N LYS A 216 -3.32 -10.33 10.17
CA LYS A 216 -3.01 -11.35 11.17
C LYS A 216 -3.99 -11.06 12.30
N ILE A 217 -5.17 -11.68 12.26
CA ILE A 217 -5.92 -11.81 13.50
C ILE A 217 -4.93 -12.51 14.45
N PRO A 218 -4.63 -11.97 15.64
CA PRO A 218 -3.92 -12.78 16.62
C PRO A 218 -4.79 -14.01 16.78
N THR A 219 -4.30 -15.16 16.32
CA THR A 219 -4.85 -16.44 16.74
C THR A 219 -4.71 -16.42 18.24
N THR A 220 -5.79 -16.07 18.93
CA THR A 220 -5.96 -16.40 20.33
C THR A 220 -5.94 -17.92 20.37
N ASN A 221 -4.75 -18.47 20.61
CA ASN A 221 -4.66 -19.71 21.36
C ASN A 221 -5.00 -19.38 22.81
#